data_AF-A0A519KNK3-F1
#
_entry.id   AF-A0A519KNK3-F1
#
_cell.length_a   1.000
_cell.length_b   1.000
_cell.length_c   1.000
_cell.angle_alpha   90.00
_cell.angle_beta   90.00
_cell.angle_gamma   90.00
#
_symmetry.space_group_name_H-M   'P 1'
#
loop_
_entity.id
_entity.type
_entity.pdbx_description
1 polymer ?
#
loop_
_entity_poly.entity_id
_entity_poly.type
_entity_poly.pdbx_seq_one_letter_code
_entity_poly.pdbx_strand_id
1 'polypeptide(L)'
;MKGAGLAAAVAASLAGLLFGFDTAVIAGATQGLRTAFGLDAAGLGLAVSAALFGTLIGSIFAGAPGDRYGSRTVLMWIAILYLASSLV
;
A
#
# COMPACT_ATOMS: atom_id res chain seq x y z
N MET A 1 -4.92 30.84 -3.46
CA MET A 1 -4.10 29.73 -2.90
C MET A 1 -4.87 28.79 -1.94
N LYS A 2 -6.21 28.80 -1.85
CA LYS A 2 -6.97 27.96 -0.90
C LYS A 2 -7.42 26.57 -1.43
N GLY A 3 -7.50 26.39 -2.76
CA GLY A 3 -8.01 25.14 -3.37
C GLY A 3 -7.02 23.97 -3.42
N ALA A 4 -5.71 24.24 -3.48
CA ALA A 4 -4.68 23.19 -3.63
C ALA A 4 -4.49 22.34 -2.36
N GLY A 5 -4.70 22.93 -1.17
CA GLY A 5 -4.55 22.21 0.10
C GLY A 5 -5.64 21.17 0.35
N LEU A 6 -6.88 21.45 -0.08
CA LEU A 6 -7.99 20.51 0.07
C LEU A 6 -7.79 19.26 -0.81
N ALA A 7 -7.38 19.46 -2.06
CA ALA A 7 -7.10 18.36 -2.98
C ALA A 7 -5.94 17.48 -2.47
N ALA A 8 -4.88 18.09 -1.93
CA ALA A 8 -3.77 17.35 -1.34
C ALA A 8 -4.19 16.57 -0.08
N ALA A 9 -5.02 17.17 0.78
CA ALA A 9 -5.56 16.50 1.96
C ALA A 9 -6.45 15.30 1.59
N VAL A 10 -7.36 15.47 0.63
CA VAL A 10 -8.21 14.39 0.13
C VAL A 10 -7.36 13.26 -0.48
N ALA A 11 -6.37 13.60 -1.31
CA ALA A 11 -5.47 12.61 -1.89
C ALA A 11 -4.69 11.83 -0.82
N ALA A 12 -4.15 12.52 0.19
CA ALA A 12 -3.45 11.89 1.31
C ALA A 12 -4.36 10.99 2.16
N SER A 13 -5.60 11.44 2.44
CA SER A 13 -6.60 10.62 3.14
C SER A 13 -7.01 9.39 2.34
N LEU A 14 -7.16 9.50 1.01
CA LEU A 14 -7.45 8.36 0.15
C LEU A 14 -6.28 7.37 0.10
N ALA A 15 -5.02 7.85 0.10
CA ALA A 15 -3.87 6.98 0.21
C ALA A 15 -3.86 6.20 1.55
N GLY A 16 -4.18 6.86 2.66
CA GLY A 16 -4.33 6.20 3.97
C GLY A 16 -5.51 5.22 4.02
N LEU A 17 -6.64 5.56 3.40
CA LEU A 17 -7.79 4.68 3.26
C LEU A 17 -7.43 3.43 2.45
N LEU A 18 -6.73 3.60 1.33
CA LEU A 18 -6.33 2.52 0.44
C LEU A 18 -5.36 1.56 1.13
N PHE A 19 -4.41 2.09 1.90
CA PHE A 19 -3.52 1.26 2.73
C PHE A 19 -4.28 0.43 3.78
N GLY A 20 -5.29 1.03 4.43
CA GLY A 20 -6.17 0.29 5.34
C GLY A 20 -7.04 -0.76 4.63
N PHE A 21 -7.46 -0.46 3.40
CA PHE A 21 -8.24 -1.37 2.56
C PHE A 21 -7.46 -2.65 2.20
N ASP A 22 -6.17 -2.55 1.86
CA ASP A 22 -5.33 -3.73 1.61
C ASP A 22 -5.32 -4.70 2.79
N THR A 23 -5.23 -4.17 4.02
CA THR A 23 -5.26 -5.00 5.23
C THR A 23 -6.59 -5.72 5.38
N ALA A 24 -7.71 -5.05 5.07
CA ALA A 24 -9.04 -5.65 5.10
C ALA A 24 -9.20 -6.74 4.02
N VAL A 25 -8.67 -6.53 2.81
CA VAL A 25 -8.67 -7.51 1.72
C VAL A 25 -7.86 -8.74 2.10
N ILE A 26 -6.65 -8.58 2.66
CA ILE A 26 -5.83 -9.69 3.13
C ILE A 26 -6.59 -10.50 4.20
N ALA A 27 -7.19 -9.82 5.18
CA ALA A 27 -7.99 -10.48 6.21
C ALA A 27 -9.16 -11.28 5.63
N GLY A 28 -9.87 -10.72 4.64
CA GLY A 28 -10.95 -11.41 3.92
C GLY A 28 -10.47 -12.59 3.06
N ALA A 29 -9.28 -12.48 2.46
CA ALA A 29 -8.70 -13.50 1.58
C ALA A 29 -7.96 -14.61 2.33
N THR A 30 -7.58 -14.40 3.60
CA THR A 30 -6.72 -15.30 4.40
C THR A 30 -7.17 -16.76 4.37
N GLN A 31 -8.46 -17.02 4.59
CA GLN A 31 -8.99 -18.39 4.58
C GLN A 31 -8.99 -19.00 3.17
N GLY A 32 -9.31 -18.20 2.15
CA GLY A 32 -9.27 -18.64 0.75
C GLY A 32 -7.85 -18.93 0.26
N LEU A 33 -6.87 -18.11 0.65
CA LEU A 33 -5.45 -18.35 0.38
C LEU A 33 -4.98 -19.65 1.04
N ARG A 34 -5.36 -19.86 2.30
CA ARG A 34 -5.01 -21.08 3.03
C ARG A 34 -5.51 -22.33 2.34
N THR A 35 -6.76 -22.35 1.86
CA THR A 35 -7.33 -23.51 1.18
C THR A 35 -6.83 -23.68 -0.25
N ALA A 36 -6.66 -22.58 -1.00
CA ALA A 36 -6.20 -22.62 -2.38
C ALA A 36 -4.74 -23.06 -2.53
N PHE A 37 -3.87 -22.65 -1.61
CA PHE A 37 -2.44 -22.95 -1.65
C PHE A 37 -2.00 -24.01 -0.63
N GLY A 38 -2.92 -24.57 0.16
CA GLY A 38 -2.61 -25.60 1.16
C GLY A 38 -1.64 -25.14 2.25
N LEU A 39 -1.70 -23.84 2.61
CA LEU A 39 -0.74 -23.22 3.53
C LEU A 39 -0.99 -23.68 4.98
N ASP A 40 0.09 -23.97 5.70
CA ASP A 40 0.07 -24.10 7.15
C ASP A 40 0.05 -22.71 7.82
N ALA A 41 -0.07 -22.67 9.15
CA ALA A 41 -0.15 -21.39 9.88
C ALA A 41 1.11 -20.52 9.69
N ALA A 42 2.28 -21.14 9.56
CA ALA A 42 3.54 -20.43 9.36
C ALA A 42 3.63 -19.85 7.95
N GLY A 43 3.28 -20.62 6.90
CA GLY A 43 3.29 -20.18 5.52
C GLY A 43 2.31 -19.04 5.25
N LEU A 44 1.10 -19.12 5.84
CA LEU A 44 0.13 -18.04 5.78
C LEU A 44 0.66 -16.77 6.48
N GLY A 45 1.25 -16.93 7.67
CA GLY A 45 1.87 -15.83 8.41
C GLY A 45 3.02 -15.17 7.64
N LEU A 46 3.83 -15.97 6.93
CA LEU A 46 4.91 -15.47 6.09
C LEU A 46 4.38 -14.69 4.88
N ALA A 47 3.34 -15.17 4.22
CA ALA A 47 2.69 -14.48 3.11
C ALA A 47 2.11 -13.12 3.54
N VAL A 48 1.40 -13.07 4.67
CA VAL A 48 0.82 -11.82 5.19
C VAL A 48 1.90 -10.85 5.68
N SER A 49 2.90 -11.35 6.41
CA SER A 49 3.99 -10.50 6.94
C SER A 49 4.92 -9.96 5.86
N ALA A 50 5.05 -10.63 4.71
CA ALA A 50 5.82 -10.12 3.56
C ALA A 50 5.26 -8.78 3.06
N ALA A 51 3.93 -8.61 3.04
CA ALA A 51 3.29 -7.34 2.67
C ALA A 51 3.61 -6.21 3.67
N LEU A 52 3.59 -6.52 4.97
CA LEU A 52 3.97 -5.57 6.04
C LEU A 52 5.45 -5.19 5.98
N PHE A 53 6.32 -6.16 5.67
CA PHE A 53 7.74 -5.93 5.54
C PHE A 53 8.06 -5.05 4.30
N GLY A 54 7.36 -5.29 3.19
CA GLY A 54 7.45 -4.44 2.00
C GLY A 54 7.04 -2.99 2.29
N THR A 55 5.98 -2.79 3.08
CA THR A 55 5.52 -1.45 3.47
C THR A 55 6.43 -0.75 4.48
N LEU A 56 7.04 -1.50 5.41
CA LEU A 56 8.10 -1.00 6.27
C LEU A 56 9.25 -0.42 5.42
N ILE A 57 9.80 -1.24 4.52
CA ILE A 57 10.89 -0.82 3.63
C ILE A 57 10.46 0.38 2.80
N GLY A 58 9.29 0.33 2.16
CA GLY A 58 8.75 1.42 1.36
C GLY A 58 8.64 2.73 2.15
N SER A 59 8.18 2.68 3.40
CA SER A 59 8.02 3.87 4.25
C SER A 59 9.35 4.55 4.59
N ILE A 60 10.41 3.76 4.81
CA ILE A 60 11.77 4.26 5.08
C ILE A 60 12.32 4.99 3.85
N PHE A 61 12.12 4.42 2.66
CA PHE A 61 12.64 5.00 1.41
C PHE A 61 11.75 6.07 0.80
N ALA A 62 10.50 6.25 1.26
CA ALA A 62 9.55 7.21 0.67
C ALA A 62 9.92 8.70 0.92
N GLY A 63 10.66 8.99 1.99
CA GLY A 63 11.02 10.38 2.37
C GLY A 63 11.97 11.05 1.38
N ALA A 64 13.11 10.40 1.07
CA ALA A 64 14.14 10.94 0.18
C ALA A 64 13.64 11.35 -1.24
N PRO A 65 12.84 10.55 -1.96
CA PRO A 65 12.27 10.98 -3.24
C PRO A 65 11.22 12.08 -3.06
N GLY A 66 10.52 12.14 -1.92
CA GLY A 66 9.58 13.21 -1.60
C GLY A 66 10.27 14.57 -1.51
N ASP A 67 11.42 14.61 -0.84
CA ASP A 67 12.25 15.82 -0.70
C ASP A 67 12.92 16.21 -2.02
N ARG A 68 13.32 15.23 -2.84
CA ARG A 68 14.07 15.48 -4.09
C ARG A 68 13.20 15.82 -5.29
N TYR A 69 12.05 15.17 -5.46
CA TYR A 69 11.19 15.28 -6.65
C TYR A 69 9.84 15.96 -6.37
N GLY A 70 9.58 16.29 -5.11
CA GLY A 70 8.33 16.88 -4.63
C GLY A 70 7.23 15.85 -4.35
N SER A 71 6.47 16.09 -3.28
CA SER A 71 5.42 15.18 -2.79
C SER A 71 4.37 14.78 -3.84
N ARG A 72 3.98 15.71 -4.72
CA ARG A 72 3.01 15.44 -5.79
C ARG A 72 3.52 14.41 -6.81
N THR A 73 4.79 14.48 -7.20
CA THR A 73 5.41 13.55 -8.16
C THR A 73 5.47 12.15 -7.56
N VAL A 74 5.90 12.05 -6.30
CA VAL A 74 5.98 10.78 -5.57
C VAL A 74 4.60 10.17 -5.36
N LEU A 75 3.57 10.96 -5.03
CA LEU A 75 2.20 10.46 -4.94
C LEU A 75 1.69 9.88 -6.28
N MET A 76 2.05 10.50 -7.42
CA MET A 76 1.74 9.92 -8.73
C MET A 76 2.47 8.61 -8.99
N TRP A 77 3.75 8.50 -8.61
CA TRP A 77 4.49 7.24 -8.73
C TRP A 77 3.86 6.14 -7.88
N ILE A 78 3.50 6.44 -6.64
CA ILE A 78 2.81 5.50 -5.75
C ILE A 78 1.49 5.06 -6.39
N ALA A 79 0.70 5.99 -6.94
CA ALA A 79 -0.55 5.66 -7.60
C ALA A 79 -0.36 4.72 -8.81
N ILE A 80 0.68 4.93 -9.63
CA ILE A 80 1.01 4.05 -10.77
C ILE A 80 1.43 2.66 -10.27
N LEU A 81 2.28 2.59 -9.24
CA LEU A 81 2.72 1.32 -8.66
C LEU A 81 1.54 0.54 -8.06
N TYR A 82 0.60 1.22 -7.41
CA TYR A 82 -0.62 0.62 -6.88
C TYR A 82 -1.50 0.05 -8.00
N LEU A 83 -1.68 0.82 -9.09
CA LEU A 83 -2.43 0.37 -10.25
C LEU A 83 -1.80 -0.88 -10.87
N ALA A 84 -0.48 -0.89 -11.02
CA ALA A 84 0.25 -2.05 -11.54
C ALA A 84 0.12 -3.27 -10.63
N SER A 85 0.23 -3.07 -9.30
CA SER A 85 0.08 -4.15 -8.32
C SER A 85 -1.33 -4.73 -8.25
N SER A 86 -2.36 -3.94 -8.54
CA SER A 86 -3.75 -4.44 -8.56
C SER A 86 -4.09 -5.19 -9.86
N LEU A 87 -3.32 -4.98 -10.92
CA LEU A 87 -3.57 -5.58 -12.23
C LEU A 87 -2.88 -6.95 -12.39
N VAL A 88 -1.81 -7.19 -11.64
CA VAL A 88 -1.05 -8.45 -11.58
C VAL A 88 -1.56 -9.29 -10.42
#